data_AF-A0AAD2H9H8-F1
#
_entry.id   AF-A0AAD2H9H8-F1
#
_cell.length_a   1.000
_cell.length_b   1.000
_cell.length_c   1.000
_cell.angle_alpha   90.00
_cell.angle_beta   90.00
_cell.angle_gamma   90.00
#
_symmetry.space_group_name_H-M   'P 1'
#
loop_
_entity.id
_entity.type
_entity.pdbx_description
1 polymer ?
#
loop_
_entity_poly.entity_id
_entity_poly.type
_entity_poly.pdbx_seq_one_letter_code
_entity_poly.pdbx_strand_id
1 'polypeptide(L)'
;MVQEARLVASLSPLAAFYEQYQKVGLPPAAFGQKNITWPLILRQIKRPALCWPYWAPERTVDKYSTVANIWDVYVAGEPKMDADGKQTGMKPPLQLVEQEFGERWRSGPDLPGDKKTKAAARKSWERFREIPEWIDSQAKRRSISPSTVIDELEALRSFTLRDGITETKMGLNQLSKRVKSMRLDGLKSFPSFTTPPSELETASSPLLVPLPSTSSLLDPPIDLVVQTTAKRRAPAIGARTRPAKKAKVSQFDASDSDTPFARMLSGKISPVMTHATGPQEVAKNAM
;
A
#
# COMPACT_ATOMS: atom_id res chain seq x y z
N MET A 1 -0.92 -21.25 -19.80
CA MET A 1 -1.19 -19.94 -20.44
C MET A 1 -0.34 -18.92 -19.73
N VAL A 2 0.74 -18.47 -20.37
CA VAL A 2 1.70 -17.52 -19.80
C VAL A 2 1.13 -16.12 -20.03
N GLN A 3 0.81 -15.39 -18.96
CA GLN A 3 0.33 -14.01 -19.05
C GLN A 3 1.52 -13.09 -19.27
N GLU A 4 1.56 -12.46 -20.44
CA GLU A 4 2.46 -11.36 -20.76
C GLU A 4 2.07 -10.11 -19.96
N ALA A 5 2.96 -9.62 -19.11
CA ALA A 5 2.82 -8.33 -18.43
C ALA A 5 2.99 -7.20 -19.45
N ARG A 6 1.89 -6.63 -19.96
CA ARG A 6 1.93 -5.43 -20.82
C ARG A 6 1.90 -4.16 -19.96
N LEU A 7 3.04 -3.49 -19.91
CA LEU A 7 3.32 -2.23 -19.22
C LEU A 7 3.04 -1.01 -20.14
N VAL A 8 2.01 -0.21 -19.85
CA VAL A 8 1.80 1.19 -20.35
C VAL A 8 0.97 1.93 -19.25
N ALA A 9 1.06 3.24 -18.91
CA ALA A 9 1.51 4.45 -19.58
C ALA A 9 1.77 5.63 -18.60
N SER A 10 2.34 6.71 -19.17
CA SER A 10 2.64 8.09 -18.71
C SER A 10 3.84 8.21 -17.75
N LEU A 11 4.91 8.91 -18.17
CA LEU A 11 6.30 8.84 -17.63
C LEU A 11 6.72 7.40 -17.28
N SER A 12 7.02 6.62 -18.33
CA SER A 12 7.27 5.18 -18.21
C SER A 12 8.17 4.88 -17.00
N PRO A 13 7.83 3.89 -16.15
CA PRO A 13 8.73 3.34 -15.13
C PRO A 13 10.14 3.06 -15.67
N LEU A 14 10.26 2.92 -17.00
CA LEU A 14 11.50 2.88 -17.74
C LEU A 14 12.50 4.00 -17.36
N ALA A 15 12.06 5.23 -17.11
CA ALA A 15 12.96 6.31 -16.66
C ALA A 15 13.62 5.97 -15.31
N ALA A 16 12.95 5.22 -14.43
CA ALA A 16 13.48 4.85 -13.13
C ALA A 16 14.71 3.91 -13.22
N PHE A 17 14.93 3.26 -14.36
CA PHE A 17 16.08 2.37 -14.62
C PHE A 17 17.35 3.12 -15.05
N TYR A 18 17.22 4.37 -15.48
CA TYR A 18 18.36 5.17 -15.96
C TYR A 18 18.79 6.20 -14.91
N GLU A 19 20.07 6.52 -14.90
CA GLU A 19 20.58 7.70 -14.19
C GLU A 19 20.08 8.99 -14.86
N GLN A 20 20.07 10.10 -14.12
CA GLN A 20 19.75 11.40 -14.71
C GLN A 20 20.72 11.62 -15.88
N TYR A 21 20.20 12.00 -17.05
CA TYR A 21 20.95 12.32 -18.29
C TYR A 21 21.46 11.14 -19.16
N GLN A 22 21.19 9.88 -18.83
CA GLN A 22 21.42 8.79 -19.78
C GLN A 22 20.29 8.72 -20.83
N LYS A 23 20.65 8.57 -22.12
CA LYS A 23 19.67 8.28 -23.18
C LYS A 23 18.88 7.03 -22.78
N VAL A 24 17.55 7.13 -22.80
CA VAL A 24 16.64 6.02 -22.48
C VAL A 24 16.88 4.91 -23.49
N GLY A 25 17.70 3.93 -23.13
CA GLY A 25 17.92 2.72 -23.91
C GLY A 25 16.73 1.77 -23.82
N LEU A 26 16.82 0.64 -24.53
CA LEU A 26 15.95 -0.50 -24.24
C LEU A 26 16.20 -0.96 -22.80
N PRO A 27 15.14 -1.34 -22.04
CA PRO A 27 15.32 -1.88 -20.70
C PRO A 27 16.33 -3.03 -20.71
N PRO A 28 17.03 -3.31 -19.58
CA PRO A 28 18.02 -4.38 -19.50
C PRO A 28 17.50 -5.67 -20.13
N ALA A 29 18.36 -6.42 -20.84
CA ALA A 29 17.99 -7.66 -21.56
C ALA A 29 17.22 -8.68 -20.69
N ALA A 30 17.32 -8.57 -19.36
CA ALA A 30 16.51 -9.27 -18.38
C ALA A 30 15.00 -9.20 -18.65
N PHE A 31 14.47 -8.09 -19.19
CA PHE A 31 13.02 -7.90 -19.41
C PHE A 31 12.43 -8.73 -20.57
N GLY A 32 13.25 -9.41 -21.36
CA GLY A 32 12.82 -10.35 -22.41
C GLY A 32 12.72 -11.81 -21.96
N GLN A 33 13.07 -12.11 -20.70
CA GLN A 33 13.12 -13.49 -20.22
C GLN A 33 11.81 -13.90 -19.55
N LYS A 34 11.40 -15.17 -19.74
CA LYS A 34 10.10 -15.69 -19.26
C LYS A 34 9.94 -15.72 -17.73
N ASN A 35 11.01 -15.47 -16.96
CA ASN A 35 11.06 -15.64 -15.50
C ASN A 35 11.61 -14.39 -14.80
N ILE A 36 11.02 -13.23 -15.03
CA ILE A 36 11.42 -12.02 -14.32
C ILE A 36 10.70 -11.97 -12.97
N THR A 37 11.48 -11.82 -11.88
CA THR A 37 10.96 -11.68 -10.53
C THR A 37 11.05 -10.23 -10.04
N TRP A 38 10.18 -9.83 -9.12
CA TRP A 38 10.22 -8.49 -8.54
C TRP A 38 11.58 -8.10 -7.94
N PRO A 39 12.25 -8.94 -7.14
CA PRO A 39 13.58 -8.62 -6.62
C PRO A 39 14.59 -8.28 -7.73
N LEU A 40 14.55 -9.00 -8.86
CA LEU A 40 15.42 -8.71 -9.99
C LEU A 40 15.10 -7.36 -10.63
N ILE A 41 13.82 -7.03 -10.80
CA ILE A 41 13.36 -5.74 -11.33
C ILE A 41 13.81 -4.59 -10.42
N LEU A 42 13.54 -4.72 -9.11
CA LEU A 42 13.78 -3.65 -8.15
C LEU A 42 15.27 -3.28 -8.06
N ARG A 43 16.18 -4.27 -8.12
CA ARG A 43 17.63 -4.06 -8.15
C ARG A 43 18.14 -3.24 -9.35
N GLN A 44 17.39 -3.26 -10.45
CA GLN A 44 17.74 -2.50 -11.65
C GLN A 44 17.28 -1.04 -11.59
N ILE A 45 16.46 -0.67 -10.60
CA ILE A 45 15.90 0.68 -10.47
C ILE A 45 16.91 1.60 -9.78
N LYS A 46 17.32 2.65 -10.49
CA LYS A 46 18.26 3.65 -10.01
C LYS A 46 17.55 4.83 -9.33
N ARG A 47 16.32 5.15 -9.76
CA ARG A 47 15.52 6.29 -9.27
C ARG A 47 14.15 5.84 -8.74
N PRO A 48 14.09 5.21 -7.55
CA PRO A 48 12.86 4.61 -7.01
C PRO A 48 11.75 5.64 -6.74
N ALA A 49 12.09 6.89 -6.46
CA ALA A 49 11.11 7.93 -6.21
C ALA A 49 10.24 8.26 -7.45
N LEU A 50 10.70 7.93 -8.67
CA LEU A 50 9.89 8.03 -9.89
C LEU A 50 8.85 6.90 -9.98
N CYS A 51 9.06 5.79 -9.28
CA CYS A 51 8.09 4.68 -9.23
C CYS A 51 6.94 4.97 -8.25
N TRP A 52 7.11 5.93 -7.34
CA TRP A 52 6.12 6.23 -6.30
C TRP A 52 4.70 6.48 -6.82
N PRO A 53 4.48 7.33 -7.85
CA PRO A 53 3.13 7.59 -8.35
C PRO A 53 2.42 6.34 -8.90
N TYR A 54 3.17 5.31 -9.29
CA TYR A 54 2.63 4.09 -9.90
C TYR A 54 2.45 2.97 -8.90
N TRP A 55 3.32 2.91 -7.89
CA TRP A 55 3.39 1.77 -6.97
C TRP A 55 2.87 2.07 -5.58
N ALA A 56 2.71 3.35 -5.21
CA ALA A 56 2.05 3.68 -3.96
C ALA A 56 0.62 3.06 -3.94
N PRO A 57 0.10 2.73 -2.74
CA PRO A 57 -1.28 2.29 -2.59
C PRO A 57 -2.22 3.28 -3.28
N GLU A 58 -3.04 2.81 -4.21
CA GLU A 58 -4.01 3.65 -4.93
C GLU A 58 -5.11 4.19 -4.00
N ARG A 59 -5.37 3.43 -2.94
CA ARG A 59 -6.49 3.61 -2.03
C ARG A 59 -5.98 4.13 -0.69
N THR A 60 -6.73 5.06 -0.12
CA THR A 60 -6.58 5.36 1.30
C THR A 60 -6.91 4.10 2.10
N VAL A 61 -6.33 3.96 3.30
CA VAL A 61 -6.51 2.77 4.15
C VAL A 61 -7.99 2.39 4.34
N ASP A 62 -8.88 3.38 4.47
CA ASP A 62 -10.34 3.16 4.62
C ASP A 62 -11.05 2.64 3.36
N LYS A 63 -10.42 2.72 2.18
CA LYS A 63 -11.00 2.21 0.92
C LYS A 63 -10.75 0.70 0.73
N TYR A 64 -9.99 0.06 1.61
CA TYR A 64 -9.89 -1.39 1.65
C TYR A 64 -11.06 -1.98 2.43
N SER A 65 -11.59 -3.13 2.00
CA SER A 65 -12.76 -3.74 2.64
C SER A 65 -12.38 -4.46 3.94
N THR A 66 -11.22 -5.12 3.95
CA THR A 66 -10.72 -5.94 5.07
C THR A 66 -9.25 -5.66 5.35
N VAL A 67 -8.79 -6.08 6.53
CA VAL A 67 -7.39 -6.13 6.94
C VAL A 67 -6.60 -7.07 6.03
N ALA A 68 -7.19 -8.20 5.61
CA ALA A 68 -6.57 -9.13 4.66
C ALA A 68 -6.23 -8.44 3.33
N ASN A 69 -7.14 -7.62 2.79
CA ASN A 69 -6.85 -6.86 1.56
C ASN A 69 -5.63 -5.93 1.71
N ILE A 70 -5.44 -5.30 2.88
CA ILE A 70 -4.25 -4.46 3.13
C ILE A 70 -2.99 -5.32 3.17
N TRP A 71 -3.06 -6.47 3.85
CA TRP A 71 -1.95 -7.41 3.96
C TRP A 71 -1.53 -7.98 2.59
N ASP A 72 -2.49 -8.37 1.76
CA ASP A 72 -2.24 -8.88 0.41
C ASP A 72 -1.53 -7.83 -0.45
N VAL A 73 -1.98 -6.58 -0.40
CA VAL A 73 -1.31 -5.47 -1.11
C VAL A 73 0.13 -5.28 -0.62
N TYR A 74 0.37 -5.48 0.67
CA TYR A 74 1.71 -5.35 1.26
C TYR A 74 2.65 -6.49 0.83
N VAL A 75 2.19 -7.74 0.84
CA VAL A 75 3.03 -8.94 0.64
C VAL A 75 3.00 -9.49 -0.79
N ALA A 76 1.86 -9.45 -1.47
CA ALA A 76 1.68 -9.99 -2.82
C ALA A 76 1.68 -8.88 -3.89
N GLY A 77 1.34 -7.65 -3.51
CA GLY A 77 1.19 -6.53 -4.43
C GLY A 77 -0.27 -6.26 -4.79
N GLU A 78 -0.51 -5.19 -5.52
CA GLU A 78 -1.85 -4.72 -5.88
C GLU A 78 -2.13 -4.96 -7.37
N PRO A 79 -3.25 -5.63 -7.74
CA PRO A 79 -3.61 -5.81 -9.14
C PRO A 79 -3.99 -4.47 -9.76
N LYS A 80 -3.43 -4.18 -10.93
CA LYS A 80 -3.80 -3.01 -11.72
C LYS A 80 -4.99 -3.36 -12.60
N MET A 81 -6.10 -2.68 -12.41
CA MET A 81 -7.31 -2.84 -13.21
C MET A 81 -7.38 -1.74 -14.29
N ASP A 82 -7.86 -2.07 -15.48
CA ASP A 82 -8.25 -1.08 -16.48
C ASP A 82 -9.65 -0.52 -16.21
N ALA A 83 -10.12 0.38 -17.08
CA ALA A 83 -11.44 1.00 -16.98
C ALA A 83 -12.59 -0.02 -17.11
N ASP A 84 -12.34 -1.16 -17.76
CA ASP A 84 -13.31 -2.26 -17.91
C ASP A 84 -13.27 -3.24 -16.72
N GLY A 85 -12.44 -2.96 -15.71
CA GLY A 85 -12.26 -3.80 -14.53
C GLY A 85 -11.43 -5.06 -14.77
N LYS A 86 -10.77 -5.18 -15.93
CA LYS A 86 -9.90 -6.29 -16.26
C LYS A 86 -8.49 -6.03 -15.73
N GLN A 87 -7.89 -7.07 -15.16
CA GLN A 87 -6.52 -7.00 -14.67
C GLN A 87 -5.54 -6.86 -15.84
N THR A 88 -4.82 -5.74 -15.87
CA THR A 88 -3.80 -5.42 -16.88
C THR A 88 -2.38 -5.65 -16.37
N GLY A 89 -2.19 -5.73 -15.05
CA GLY A 89 -0.90 -6.00 -14.47
C GLY A 89 -0.96 -6.20 -12.97
N MET A 90 0.23 -6.24 -12.37
CA MET A 90 0.43 -6.34 -10.93
C MET A 90 1.45 -5.28 -10.52
N LYS A 91 1.20 -4.57 -9.43
CA LYS A 91 2.21 -3.75 -8.76
C LYS A 91 3.11 -4.65 -7.91
N PRO A 92 4.36 -4.24 -7.62
CA PRO A 92 5.22 -5.02 -6.75
C PRO A 92 4.65 -5.13 -5.32
N PRO A 93 4.97 -6.21 -4.59
CA PRO A 93 4.82 -6.26 -3.14
C PRO A 93 5.46 -5.06 -2.48
N LEU A 94 4.67 -4.30 -1.72
CA LEU A 94 5.17 -3.07 -1.09
C LEU A 94 6.21 -3.35 0.00
N GLN A 95 6.15 -4.52 0.63
CA GLN A 95 7.18 -5.01 1.54
C GLN A 95 8.54 -5.10 0.83
N LEU A 96 8.58 -5.67 -0.38
CA LEU A 96 9.82 -5.80 -1.16
C LEU A 96 10.34 -4.43 -1.62
N VAL A 97 9.43 -3.55 -2.05
CA VAL A 97 9.79 -2.17 -2.44
C VAL A 97 10.44 -1.43 -1.27
N GLU A 98 9.88 -1.54 -0.07
CA GLU A 98 10.42 -0.90 1.13
C GLU A 98 11.75 -1.53 1.56
N GLN A 99 11.89 -2.86 1.46
CA GLN A 99 13.16 -3.55 1.75
C GLN A 99 14.28 -3.11 0.81
N GLU A 100 14.01 -2.97 -0.49
CA GLU A 100 15.03 -2.64 -1.48
C GLU A 100 15.41 -1.15 -1.45
N PHE A 101 14.44 -0.24 -1.26
CA PHE A 101 14.67 1.20 -1.40
C PHE A 101 14.68 1.98 -0.09
N GLY A 102 14.14 1.41 0.99
CA GLY A 102 14.14 1.99 2.33
C GLY A 102 13.62 3.42 2.38
N GLU A 103 14.44 4.33 2.94
CA GLU A 103 14.09 5.73 3.13
C GLU A 103 13.84 6.50 1.82
N ARG A 104 14.50 6.09 0.73
CA ARG A 104 14.31 6.71 -0.60
C ARG A 104 12.88 6.50 -1.10
N TRP A 105 12.28 5.36 -0.77
CA TRP A 105 10.86 5.13 -1.00
C TRP A 105 10.02 6.00 -0.06
N ARG A 106 10.24 5.89 1.26
CA ARG A 106 9.45 6.61 2.29
C ARG A 106 9.38 8.13 2.10
N SER A 107 10.37 8.72 1.44
CA SER A 107 10.41 10.16 1.14
C SER A 107 9.34 10.62 0.15
N GLY A 108 8.66 9.70 -0.56
CA GLY A 108 7.59 10.00 -1.50
C GLY A 108 8.11 10.28 -2.92
N PRO A 109 7.26 10.85 -3.80
CA PRO A 109 7.62 11.07 -5.19
C PRO A 109 8.66 12.18 -5.35
N ASP A 110 9.58 12.04 -6.29
CA ASP A 110 10.57 13.08 -6.61
C ASP A 110 10.11 14.06 -7.70
N LEU A 111 8.80 14.22 -7.81
CA LEU A 111 8.23 15.18 -8.75
C LEU A 111 8.51 16.62 -8.27
N PRO A 112 8.76 17.56 -9.19
CA PRO A 112 8.79 18.98 -8.89
C PRO A 112 7.39 19.38 -8.42
N GLY A 113 7.22 19.43 -7.11
CA GLY A 113 5.95 19.71 -6.47
C GLY A 113 6.19 20.26 -5.07
N ASP A 114 5.20 20.99 -4.56
CA ASP A 114 5.28 21.63 -3.26
C ASP A 114 5.70 20.64 -2.16
N LYS A 115 6.55 21.09 -1.24
CA LYS A 115 6.99 20.32 -0.04
C LYS A 115 5.80 19.66 0.69
N LYS A 116 4.62 20.28 0.61
CA LYS A 116 3.35 19.78 1.14
C LYS A 116 2.95 18.41 0.56
N THR A 117 3.14 18.19 -0.74
CA THR A 117 2.78 16.95 -1.42
C THR A 117 3.67 15.79 -0.98
N LYS A 118 4.99 16.02 -0.88
CA LYS A 118 5.93 15.01 -0.35
C LYS A 118 5.59 14.63 1.10
N ALA A 119 5.30 15.61 1.95
CA ALA A 119 4.88 15.36 3.33
C ALA A 119 3.56 14.57 3.43
N ALA A 120 2.59 14.85 2.55
CA ALA A 120 1.34 14.11 2.49
C ALA A 120 1.56 12.65 2.04
N ALA A 121 2.39 12.41 1.02
CA ALA A 121 2.75 11.08 0.57
C ALA A 121 3.42 10.25 1.68
N ARG A 122 4.39 10.84 2.39
CA ARG A 122 5.04 10.20 3.55
C ARG A 122 4.04 9.84 4.63
N LYS A 123 3.16 10.77 5.03
CA LYS A 123 2.11 10.50 6.02
C LYS A 123 1.13 9.42 5.57
N SER A 124 0.79 9.38 4.28
CA SER A 124 -0.09 8.35 3.72
C SER A 124 0.57 6.98 3.82
N TRP A 125 1.84 6.89 3.47
CA TRP A 125 2.63 5.67 3.59
C TRP A 125 2.78 5.19 5.04
N GLU A 126 3.14 6.11 5.94
CA GLU A 126 3.24 5.82 7.38
C GLU A 126 1.92 5.25 7.91
N ARG A 127 0.77 5.81 7.53
CA ARG A 127 -0.54 5.30 7.97
C ARG A 127 -0.86 3.92 7.40
N PHE A 128 -0.51 3.70 6.13
CA PHE A 128 -0.74 2.42 5.46
C PHE A 128 0.06 1.29 6.11
N ARG A 129 1.36 1.51 6.39
CA ARG A 129 2.26 0.47 6.89
C ARG A 129 2.03 0.05 8.34
N GLU A 130 1.33 0.85 9.17
CA GLU A 130 1.14 0.50 10.59
C GLU A 130 0.43 -0.85 10.77
N ILE A 131 -0.58 -1.17 9.95
CA ILE A 131 -1.32 -2.44 10.07
C ILE A 131 -0.44 -3.63 9.63
N PRO A 132 0.15 -3.64 8.42
CA PRO A 132 1.02 -4.73 8.01
C PRO A 132 2.26 -4.92 8.88
N GLU A 133 2.96 -3.85 9.27
CA GLU A 133 4.14 -3.97 10.15
C GLU A 133 3.77 -4.59 11.50
N TRP A 134 2.58 -4.27 12.04
CA TRP A 134 2.10 -4.89 13.26
C TRP A 134 1.76 -6.38 13.06
N ILE A 135 1.11 -6.75 11.95
CA ILE A 135 0.82 -8.15 11.62
C ILE A 135 2.12 -8.96 11.58
N ASP A 136 3.12 -8.49 10.83
CA ASP A 136 4.42 -9.15 10.70
C ASP A 136 5.14 -9.26 12.05
N SER A 137 5.12 -8.19 12.85
CA SER A 137 5.74 -8.16 14.18
C SER A 137 5.10 -9.13 15.16
N GLN A 138 3.77 -9.20 15.21
CA GLN A 138 3.05 -10.10 16.11
C GLN A 138 3.18 -11.56 15.68
N ALA A 139 3.08 -11.83 14.37
CA ALA A 139 3.28 -13.16 13.82
C ALA A 139 4.65 -13.71 14.20
N LYS A 140 5.71 -12.91 14.02
CA LYS A 140 7.09 -13.26 14.42
C LYS A 140 7.23 -13.43 15.93
N ARG A 141 6.75 -12.46 16.72
CA ARG A 141 6.89 -12.46 18.18
C ARG A 141 6.20 -13.64 18.86
N ARG A 142 5.02 -14.03 18.37
CA ARG A 142 4.20 -15.10 18.96
C ARG A 142 4.40 -16.44 18.24
N SER A 143 5.20 -16.47 17.18
CA SER A 143 5.39 -17.64 16.30
C SER A 143 4.07 -18.22 15.77
N ILE A 144 3.14 -17.35 15.39
CA ILE A 144 1.83 -17.70 14.80
C ILE A 144 1.74 -17.23 13.35
N SER A 145 0.79 -17.76 12.58
CA SER A 145 0.61 -17.33 11.20
C SER A 145 0.05 -15.90 11.10
N PRO A 146 0.42 -15.13 10.05
CA PRO A 146 -0.17 -13.82 9.79
C PRO A 146 -1.70 -13.86 9.67
N SER A 147 -2.27 -14.95 9.16
CA SER A 147 -3.73 -15.12 9.05
C SER A 147 -4.43 -15.06 10.41
N THR A 148 -3.88 -15.71 11.44
CA THR A 148 -4.45 -15.66 12.79
C THR A 148 -4.43 -14.24 13.36
N VAL A 149 -3.35 -13.49 13.11
CA VAL A 149 -3.23 -12.09 13.55
C VAL A 149 -4.22 -11.18 12.80
N ILE A 150 -4.47 -11.47 11.52
CA ILE A 150 -5.49 -10.76 10.72
C ILE A 150 -6.89 -11.01 11.29
N ASP A 151 -7.21 -12.25 11.67
CA ASP A 151 -8.51 -12.60 12.28
C ASP A 151 -8.70 -11.88 13.63
N GLU A 152 -7.66 -11.80 14.46
CA GLU A 152 -7.67 -11.02 15.71
C GLU A 152 -7.96 -9.52 15.45
N LEU A 153 -7.37 -8.94 14.41
CA LEU A 153 -7.61 -7.54 14.04
C LEU A 153 -9.03 -7.29 13.52
N GLU A 154 -9.58 -8.21 12.72
CA GLU A 154 -10.97 -8.11 12.25
C GLU A 154 -11.98 -8.32 13.38
N ALA A 155 -11.66 -9.16 14.36
CA ALA A 155 -12.43 -9.27 15.59
C ALA A 155 -12.42 -7.92 16.34
N LEU A 156 -11.24 -7.34 16.60
CA LEU A 156 -11.10 -6.02 17.24
C LEU A 156 -11.86 -4.91 16.51
N ARG A 157 -11.95 -5.01 15.18
CA ARG A 157 -12.71 -4.08 14.35
C ARG A 157 -14.22 -4.23 14.54
N SER A 158 -14.69 -5.44 14.78
CA SER A 158 -16.13 -5.77 14.93
C SER A 158 -16.67 -5.42 16.32
N PHE A 159 -15.85 -5.51 17.38
CA PHE A 159 -16.26 -5.34 18.78
C PHE A 159 -16.48 -3.91 19.29
N THR A 160 -16.78 -2.93 18.43
CA THR A 160 -17.00 -1.55 18.91
C THR A 160 -18.47 -1.32 19.29
N LEU A 161 -18.83 -1.68 20.53
CA LEU A 161 -20.06 -1.19 21.15
C LEU A 161 -19.91 0.31 21.41
N ARG A 162 -20.69 1.13 20.70
CA ARG A 162 -20.85 2.54 21.02
C ARG A 162 -22.31 2.75 21.45
N ASP A 163 -22.49 3.07 22.72
CA ASP A 163 -23.73 3.63 23.27
C ASP A 163 -25.03 2.86 23.00
N GLY A 164 -24.98 1.53 23.05
CA GLY A 164 -26.17 0.67 23.07
C GLY A 164 -27.00 0.63 21.79
N ILE A 165 -26.57 1.30 20.72
CA ILE A 165 -27.33 1.39 19.46
C ILE A 165 -26.37 1.12 18.30
N THR A 166 -26.43 -0.12 17.79
CA THR A 166 -25.78 -0.65 16.58
C THR A 166 -24.25 -0.79 16.60
N GLU A 167 -23.78 -2.04 16.45
CA GLU A 167 -22.38 -2.40 16.18
C GLU A 167 -21.92 -1.80 14.86
N THR A 168 -21.34 -0.60 14.91
CA THR A 168 -20.69 -0.03 13.73
C THR A 168 -19.26 -0.53 13.69
N LYS A 169 -18.92 -1.32 12.66
CA LYS A 169 -17.54 -1.78 12.44
C LYS A 169 -16.57 -0.59 12.46
N MET A 170 -15.50 -0.71 13.23
CA MET A 170 -14.45 0.30 13.28
C MET A 170 -13.85 0.53 11.87
N GLY A 171 -13.66 1.79 11.48
CA GLY A 171 -12.95 2.13 10.24
C GLY A 171 -11.49 1.69 10.30
N LEU A 172 -10.88 1.33 9.16
CA LEU A 172 -9.50 0.83 9.13
C LEU A 172 -8.47 1.89 9.57
N ASN A 173 -8.74 3.18 9.33
CA ASN A 173 -7.94 4.27 9.89
C ASN A 173 -8.01 4.34 11.42
N GLN A 174 -9.17 4.05 12.02
CA GLN A 174 -9.29 4.00 13.48
C GLN A 174 -8.59 2.75 14.04
N LEU A 175 -8.69 1.62 13.34
CA LEU A 175 -7.93 0.42 13.67
C LEU A 175 -6.42 0.68 13.62
N SER A 176 -5.92 1.36 12.57
CA SER A 176 -4.52 1.77 12.44
C SER A 176 -4.05 2.63 13.63
N LYS A 177 -4.87 3.60 14.07
CA LYS A 177 -4.57 4.39 15.28
C LYS A 177 -4.54 3.54 16.55
N ARG A 178 -5.48 2.60 16.69
CA ARG A 178 -5.53 1.68 17.84
C ARG A 178 -4.29 0.78 17.85
N VAL A 179 -3.93 0.19 16.72
CA VAL A 179 -2.71 -0.60 16.53
C VAL A 179 -1.46 0.19 16.89
N LYS A 180 -1.36 1.44 16.42
CA LYS A 180 -0.27 2.33 16.78
C LYS A 180 -0.19 2.58 18.28
N SER A 181 -1.33 2.76 18.95
CA SER A 181 -1.40 2.94 20.41
C SER A 181 -0.95 1.68 21.15
N MET A 182 -1.44 0.49 20.74
CA MET A 182 -1.01 -0.79 21.31
C MET A 182 0.51 -1.00 21.16
N ARG A 183 1.11 -0.58 20.04
CA ARG A 183 2.58 -0.65 19.87
C ARG A 183 3.31 0.27 20.83
N LEU A 184 2.85 1.51 20.99
CA LEU A 184 3.47 2.48 21.91
C LEU A 184 3.33 2.06 23.37
N ASP A 185 2.20 1.47 23.75
CA ASP A 185 1.99 0.99 25.12
C ASP A 185 2.73 -0.31 25.40
N GLY A 186 2.81 -1.21 24.41
CA GLY A 186 3.63 -2.41 24.50
C GLY A 186 5.14 -2.13 24.63
N LEU A 187 5.62 -0.98 24.15
CA LEU A 187 7.00 -0.54 24.36
C LEU A 187 7.25 -0.05 25.80
N LYS A 188 6.23 0.48 26.48
CA LYS A 188 6.33 0.93 27.87
C LYS A 188 6.29 -0.23 28.87
N SER A 189 5.66 -1.35 28.49
CA SER A 189 5.48 -2.51 29.36
C SER A 189 6.60 -3.54 29.30
N PHE A 190 7.68 -3.30 28.55
CA PHE A 190 8.90 -4.09 28.69
C PHE A 190 9.71 -3.53 29.86
N PRO A 191 9.73 -4.18 31.04
CA PRO A 191 10.76 -3.90 32.01
C PRO A 191 12.09 -4.15 31.30
N SER A 192 12.94 -3.14 31.27
CA SER A 192 14.32 -3.30 30.85
C SER A 192 14.87 -4.47 31.64
N PHE A 193 15.19 -5.57 30.96
CA PHE A 193 15.99 -6.62 31.58
C PHE A 193 17.32 -5.95 31.90
N THR A 194 17.47 -5.49 33.13
CA THR A 194 18.75 -5.08 33.69
C THR A 194 19.62 -6.32 33.56
N THR A 195 20.52 -6.29 32.57
CA THR A 195 21.58 -7.26 32.44
C THR A 195 22.22 -7.41 33.82
N PRO A 196 22.14 -8.57 34.48
CA PRO A 196 22.87 -8.75 35.72
C PRO A 196 24.36 -8.56 35.41
N PRO A 197 25.11 -7.88 36.28
CA PRO A 197 26.54 -7.71 36.08
C PRO A 197 27.18 -9.10 35.93
N SER A 198 27.90 -9.29 34.82
CA SER A 198 28.75 -10.44 34.61
C SER A 198 29.74 -10.54 35.77
N GLU A 199 29.47 -11.44 36.70
CA GLU A 199 30.48 -11.94 37.61
C GLU A 199 31.40 -12.89 36.85
N LEU A 200 32.68 -12.57 36.92
CA LEU A 200 33.82 -13.34 36.48
C LEU A 200 33.89 -14.67 37.24
N GLU A 201 33.78 -15.81 36.56
CA GLU A 201 34.47 -17.06 36.91
C GLU A 201 34.78 -17.80 35.60
N THR A 202 36.03 -17.79 35.11
CA THR A 202 37.17 -18.66 35.47
C THR A 202 37.02 -20.10 34.95
N ALA A 203 37.77 -20.35 33.85
CA ALA A 203 38.45 -21.57 33.42
C ALA A 203 37.67 -22.90 33.28
N SER A 204 37.70 -23.48 32.08
CA SER A 204 38.57 -24.63 31.75
C SER A 204 38.21 -25.25 30.39
N SER A 205 39.08 -25.00 29.39
CA SER A 205 39.69 -25.93 28.42
C SER A 205 38.91 -27.02 27.64
N PRO A 206 39.49 -27.49 26.50
CA PRO A 206 38.77 -27.86 25.29
C PRO A 206 38.60 -29.37 25.11
N LEU A 207 37.56 -29.79 24.38
CA LEU A 207 37.51 -31.12 23.78
C LEU A 207 37.06 -31.06 22.32
N LEU A 208 38.04 -31.38 21.47
CA LEU A 208 37.90 -31.81 20.08
C LEU A 208 36.80 -32.88 19.96
N VAL A 209 35.82 -32.63 19.11
CA VAL A 209 34.96 -33.68 18.56
C VAL A 209 35.25 -33.79 17.06
N PRO A 210 35.56 -34.99 16.53
CA PRO A 210 35.90 -35.17 15.13
C PRO A 210 34.67 -35.12 14.23
N LEU A 211 34.89 -34.56 13.03
CA LEU A 211 34.02 -34.63 11.86
C LEU A 211 33.81 -36.09 11.42
N PRO A 212 32.58 -36.59 11.24
CA PRO A 212 32.33 -37.70 10.34
C PRO A 212 32.12 -37.18 8.92
N SER A 213 33.12 -37.42 8.07
CA SER A 213 32.96 -37.43 6.62
C SER A 213 32.12 -38.64 6.22
N THR A 214 30.96 -38.43 5.61
CA THR A 214 30.33 -39.45 4.76
C THR A 214 29.83 -38.82 3.47
N SER A 215 30.61 -39.06 2.43
CA SER A 215 30.20 -39.11 1.03
C SER A 215 29.02 -40.06 0.82
N SER A 216 28.10 -39.68 -0.07
CA SER A 216 27.43 -40.50 -1.12
C SER A 216 26.10 -39.80 -1.45
N LEU A 217 25.95 -39.12 -2.59
CA LEU A 217 25.90 -39.67 -3.95
C LEU A 217 24.78 -40.71 -4.08
N LEU A 218 23.59 -40.23 -4.49
CA LEU A 218 22.58 -40.92 -5.30
C LEU A 218 21.40 -39.96 -5.52
N ASP A 219 21.43 -39.24 -6.63
CA ASP A 219 20.23 -38.65 -7.23
C ASP A 219 19.46 -39.77 -7.95
N PRO A 220 18.17 -40.01 -7.64
CA PRO A 220 17.31 -40.78 -8.51
C PRO A 220 16.78 -39.91 -9.67
N PRO A 221 16.64 -40.45 -10.89
CA PRO A 221 16.03 -39.75 -12.00
C PRO A 221 14.54 -39.51 -11.72
N ILE A 222 14.13 -38.25 -11.66
CA ILE A 222 12.71 -37.88 -11.65
C ILE A 222 12.19 -38.03 -13.07
N ASP A 223 11.54 -39.16 -13.34
CA ASP A 223 10.78 -39.36 -14.56
C ASP A 223 9.61 -38.37 -14.65
N LEU A 224 9.66 -37.60 -15.72
CA LEU A 224 8.72 -36.57 -16.09
C LEU A 224 7.41 -37.21 -16.59
N VAL A 225 6.51 -37.57 -15.68
CA VAL A 225 5.15 -38.01 -16.06
C VAL A 225 4.30 -36.79 -16.39
N VAL A 226 4.32 -36.42 -17.67
CA VAL A 226 3.38 -35.48 -18.28
C VAL A 226 2.00 -36.13 -18.32
N GLN A 227 1.14 -35.83 -17.34
CA GLN A 227 -0.30 -36.12 -17.45
C GLN A 227 -0.99 -35.01 -18.24
N THR A 228 -1.17 -35.25 -19.54
CA THR A 228 -2.14 -34.54 -20.36
C THR A 228 -3.54 -35.03 -20.01
N THR A 229 -4.24 -34.36 -19.09
CA THR A 229 -5.69 -34.59 -18.92
C THR A 229 -6.48 -33.51 -19.64
N ALA A 230 -7.38 -34.03 -20.48
CA ALA A 230 -8.13 -33.34 -21.50
C ALA A 230 -9.12 -32.29 -20.99
N LYS A 231 -9.34 -31.31 -21.88
CA LYS A 231 -10.49 -30.41 -21.94
C LYS A 231 -11.80 -31.12 -21.56
N ARG A 232 -12.50 -30.59 -20.55
CA ARG A 232 -13.97 -30.66 -20.47
C ARG A 232 -14.53 -29.25 -20.52
N ARG A 233 -15.17 -28.94 -21.64
CA ARG A 233 -16.03 -27.77 -21.82
C ARG A 233 -17.27 -27.98 -20.96
N ALA A 234 -17.59 -27.04 -20.08
CA ALA A 234 -18.91 -26.95 -19.47
C ALA A 234 -19.86 -26.14 -20.38
N PRO A 235 -21.15 -26.50 -20.43
CA PRO A 235 -22.14 -25.86 -21.30
C PRO A 235 -22.54 -24.47 -20.80
N ALA A 236 -22.85 -23.60 -21.76
CA ALA A 236 -23.43 -22.28 -21.54
C ALA A 236 -24.82 -22.42 -20.92
N ILE A 237 -25.01 -21.86 -19.71
CA ILE A 237 -26.32 -21.78 -19.06
C ILE A 237 -26.74 -20.31 -19.01
N GLY A 238 -27.85 -20.04 -19.70
CA GLY A 238 -28.91 -19.20 -19.15
C GLY A 238 -28.74 -17.69 -19.30
N ALA A 239 -29.11 -17.19 -20.47
CA ALA A 239 -29.63 -15.85 -20.61
C ALA A 239 -30.79 -15.64 -19.61
N ARG A 240 -30.66 -14.67 -18.70
CA ARG A 240 -31.76 -14.19 -17.88
C ARG A 240 -32.03 -12.74 -18.24
N THR A 241 -33.03 -12.56 -19.07
CA THR A 241 -33.72 -11.31 -19.35
C THR A 241 -34.16 -10.66 -18.03
N ARG A 242 -33.72 -9.42 -17.80
CA ARG A 242 -34.32 -8.56 -16.77
C ARG A 242 -35.28 -7.58 -17.44
N PRO A 243 -36.52 -7.46 -16.94
CA PRO A 243 -37.51 -6.56 -17.49
C PRO A 243 -37.14 -5.09 -17.25
N ALA A 244 -37.41 -4.27 -18.26
CA ALA A 244 -37.27 -2.83 -18.26
C ALA A 244 -38.08 -2.20 -17.12
N LYS A 245 -37.39 -1.51 -16.20
CA LYS A 245 -38.03 -0.56 -15.29
C LYS A 245 -38.14 0.78 -15.99
N LYS A 246 -39.37 1.13 -16.37
CA LYS A 246 -39.81 2.51 -16.61
C LYS A 246 -39.90 3.24 -15.27
N ALA A 247 -39.12 4.30 -15.13
CA ALA A 247 -39.32 5.44 -14.22
C ALA A 247 -38.18 6.41 -14.56
N LYS A 248 -38.32 7.73 -14.61
CA LYS A 248 -39.44 8.66 -14.57
C LYS A 248 -38.78 9.96 -15.04
N VAL A 249 -39.32 10.58 -16.09
CA VAL A 249 -38.86 11.88 -16.59
C VAL A 249 -39.02 12.89 -15.46
N SER A 250 -37.91 13.45 -14.95
CA SER A 250 -37.93 14.74 -14.27
C SER A 250 -37.14 15.72 -15.14
N GLN A 251 -37.79 16.83 -15.46
CA GLN A 251 -37.21 18.00 -16.11
C GLN A 251 -35.88 18.37 -15.44
N PHE A 252 -34.84 18.49 -16.25
CA PHE A 252 -33.61 19.18 -15.90
C PHE A 252 -33.64 20.48 -16.71
N ASP A 253 -33.98 21.57 -16.04
CA ASP A 253 -33.73 22.91 -16.58
C ASP A 253 -32.23 23.16 -16.55
N ALA A 254 -31.72 23.56 -17.70
CA ALA A 254 -30.36 24.02 -17.89
C ALA A 254 -30.19 25.43 -17.32
N SER A 255 -29.11 25.67 -16.57
CA SER A 255 -28.37 26.94 -16.54
C SER A 255 -27.02 26.76 -15.83
N ASP A 256 -25.97 26.86 -16.64
CA ASP A 256 -24.63 27.42 -16.41
C ASP A 256 -24.11 27.69 -14.98
N SER A 257 -22.92 27.14 -14.65
CA SER A 257 -21.62 27.84 -14.76
C SER A 257 -20.54 27.30 -13.79
N ASP A 258 -19.29 27.36 -14.27
CA ASP A 258 -18.02 27.50 -13.52
C ASP A 258 -17.33 26.30 -12.82
N THR A 259 -16.38 25.69 -13.55
CA THR A 259 -15.15 25.12 -12.94
C THR A 259 -13.90 25.69 -13.64
N PRO A 260 -12.96 26.33 -12.90
CA PRO A 260 -11.84 27.05 -13.51
C PRO A 260 -10.57 26.18 -13.58
N PHE A 261 -10.26 25.65 -14.77
CA PHE A 261 -8.89 25.21 -15.09
C PHE A 261 -8.33 25.86 -16.36
N ALA A 262 -9.05 26.84 -16.93
CA ALA A 262 -8.62 27.60 -18.09
C ALA A 262 -8.71 29.10 -17.80
N ARG A 263 -7.69 29.65 -17.13
CA ARG A 263 -7.38 31.10 -17.15
C ARG A 263 -5.95 31.34 -16.64
N MET A 264 -4.98 31.05 -17.50
CA MET A 264 -3.73 31.82 -17.54
C MET A 264 -3.95 32.94 -18.57
N LEU A 265 -3.46 34.14 -18.24
CA LEU A 265 -3.51 35.40 -19.01
C LEU A 265 -4.78 36.26 -18.81
N SER A 266 -4.84 37.00 -17.69
CA SER A 266 -5.31 38.39 -17.72
C SER A 266 -4.86 39.14 -16.45
N GLY A 267 -4.37 40.36 -16.63
CA GLY A 267 -3.70 41.18 -15.63
C GLY A 267 -4.60 41.62 -14.47
N LYS A 268 -3.98 41.78 -13.29
CA LYS A 268 -4.61 42.40 -12.12
C LYS A 268 -4.43 43.92 -12.19
N ILE A 269 -5.56 44.62 -12.31
CA ILE A 269 -5.73 46.01 -11.90
C ILE A 269 -6.20 45.99 -10.43
N SER A 270 -5.58 46.82 -9.60
CA SER A 270 -5.83 46.97 -8.16
C SER A 270 -7.25 47.43 -7.83
N PRO A 271 -7.86 47.00 -6.71
CA PRO A 271 -9.09 47.61 -6.22
C PRO A 271 -8.80 48.72 -5.19
N VAL A 272 -9.46 49.85 -5.45
CA VAL A 272 -9.61 51.07 -4.65
C VAL A 272 -10.51 50.81 -3.44
N MET A 273 -10.22 51.53 -2.35
CA MET A 273 -10.94 51.55 -1.09
C MET A 273 -12.39 52.04 -1.23
N THR A 274 -13.30 51.42 -0.48
CA THR A 274 -14.55 52.06 -0.04
C THR A 274 -14.75 51.84 1.45
N HIS A 275 -14.85 52.95 2.17
CA HIS A 275 -15.22 53.05 3.57
C HIS A 275 -16.71 52.72 3.76
N ALA A 276 -17.05 51.97 4.80
CA ALA A 276 -18.40 51.91 5.33
C ALA A 276 -18.38 52.11 6.85
N THR A 277 -19.17 53.08 7.25
CA THR A 277 -19.28 53.74 8.56
C THR A 277 -20.33 53.04 9.44
N GLY A 278 -20.08 52.96 10.75
CA GLY A 278 -21.08 52.65 11.78
C GLY A 278 -20.55 51.66 12.83
N PRO A 279 -20.55 52.00 14.13
CA PRO A 279 -21.82 52.05 14.87
C PRO A 279 -21.96 53.28 15.79
N GLN A 280 -23.20 53.68 16.07
CA GLN A 280 -23.50 54.64 17.13
C GLN A 280 -24.37 53.97 18.20
N GLU A 281 -23.79 53.95 19.38
CA GLU A 281 -24.28 53.50 20.68
C GLU A 281 -25.14 54.61 21.31
N VAL A 282 -26.35 54.29 21.77
CA VAL A 282 -27.10 55.18 22.69
C VAL A 282 -27.75 54.34 23.78
N ALA A 283 -27.20 54.48 24.98
CA ALA A 283 -27.76 54.05 26.25
C ALA A 283 -29.00 54.87 26.61
N LYS A 284 -29.98 54.25 27.30
CA LYS A 284 -30.81 54.94 28.32
C LYS A 284 -31.15 54.03 29.49
N ASN A 285 -31.01 54.65 30.66
CA ASN A 285 -31.15 54.18 32.02
C ASN A 285 -32.60 53.99 32.47
N ALA A 286 -32.72 53.17 33.53
CA ALA A 286 -33.52 53.33 34.76
C ALA A 286 -34.94 53.94 34.68
N MET A 287 -35.95 53.11 34.99
CA MET A 287 -36.65 53.12 36.28
C MET A 287 -37.49 51.85 36.42
#